data_AF-A0A9W7T201-F1
#
_entry.id   AF-A0A9W7T201-F1
#
_cell.length_a   1.000
_cell.length_b   1.000
_cell.length_c   1.000
_cell.angle_alpha   90.00
_cell.angle_beta   90.00
_cell.angle_gamma   90.00
#
_symmetry.space_group_name_H-M   'P 1'
#
loop_
_entity.id
_entity.type
_entity.pdbx_description
1 polymer ?
#
loop_
_entity_poly.entity_id
_entity_poly.type
_entity_poly.pdbx_seq_one_letter_code
_entity_poly.pdbx_strand_id
1 'polypeptide(L)'
;MKIMSNSSFIIQCLSSVATALQSGFLPYCEPVYQRCVNLVQKTLAQAVLHQNQPEFCEAPDKDFMIVALDLLSGLAEGLGENIEQLVARSNILTLMYQCMQDKMPEVRQSSFALLGDLTKASFQHVKPCIANFMPVLGTNLNPELISVCNNATWAIGEISIQMGSEMQPYVPMVLQQLVEIINRPNTPKTLLENTGTI
;
A
#
# COMPACT_ATOMS: atom_id res chain seq x y z
N MET A 1 -6.99 6.06 -26.20
CA MET A 1 -5.71 5.34 -26.08
C MET A 1 -4.70 6.31 -25.45
N LYS A 2 -4.70 6.43 -24.11
CA LYS A 2 -3.75 7.29 -23.39
C LYS A 2 -2.37 6.62 -23.51
N ILE A 3 -1.43 7.31 -24.13
CA ILE A 3 -0.03 6.89 -24.19
C ILE A 3 0.47 6.93 -22.74
N MET A 4 0.59 5.77 -22.09
CA MET A 4 1.26 5.67 -20.79
C MET A 4 2.66 6.26 -20.94
N SER A 5 3.00 7.25 -20.11
CA SER A 5 4.30 7.92 -20.22
C SER A 5 5.44 6.91 -20.03
N ASN A 6 6.51 7.04 -20.83
CA ASN A 6 7.66 6.14 -20.85
C ASN A 6 8.32 5.91 -19.45
N SER A 7 8.04 6.78 -18.49
CA SER A 7 8.52 6.68 -17.10
C SER A 7 7.83 5.58 -16.29
N SER A 8 6.58 5.23 -16.62
CA SER A 8 5.80 4.21 -15.90
C SER A 8 6.36 2.79 -16.09
N PHE A 9 6.77 2.45 -17.32
CA PHE A 9 7.33 1.15 -17.66
C PHE A 9 8.70 0.89 -17.01
N ILE A 10 9.54 1.93 -16.87
CA ILE A 10 10.84 1.80 -16.19
C ILE A 10 10.64 1.48 -14.71
N ILE A 11 9.65 2.09 -14.06
CA ILE A 11 9.40 1.88 -12.64
C ILE A 11 8.80 0.49 -12.39
N GLN A 12 7.86 0.04 -13.23
CA GLN A 12 7.37 -1.34 -13.17
C GLN A 12 8.50 -2.36 -13.41
N CYS A 13 9.39 -2.09 -14.38
CA CYS A 13 10.57 -2.92 -14.61
C CYS A 13 11.49 -2.95 -13.39
N LEU A 14 11.76 -1.80 -12.77
CA LEU A 14 12.57 -1.73 -11.55
C LEU A 14 11.92 -2.48 -10.37
N SER A 15 10.59 -2.46 -10.25
CA SER A 15 9.87 -3.23 -9.23
C SER A 15 10.09 -4.73 -9.44
N SER A 16 9.88 -5.24 -10.66
CA SER A 16 10.15 -6.65 -10.98
C SER A 16 11.63 -7.03 -10.82
N VAL A 17 12.56 -6.15 -11.19
CA VAL A 17 14.00 -6.37 -11.01
C VAL A 17 14.39 -6.38 -9.53
N ALA A 18 13.83 -5.49 -8.71
CA ALA A 18 14.08 -5.46 -7.28
C ALA A 18 13.58 -6.75 -6.60
N THR A 19 12.36 -7.19 -6.92
CA THR A 19 11.81 -8.46 -6.41
C THR A 19 12.65 -9.65 -6.88
N ALA A 20 13.13 -9.66 -8.12
CA ALA A 20 13.94 -10.75 -8.66
C ALA A 20 15.38 -10.79 -8.11
N LEU A 21 16.01 -9.62 -7.91
CA LEU A 21 17.38 -9.54 -7.41
C LEU A 21 17.48 -9.65 -5.88
N GLN A 22 16.39 -9.37 -5.17
CA GLN A 22 16.33 -9.35 -3.71
C GLN A 22 17.50 -8.52 -3.11
N SER A 23 18.31 -9.11 -2.23
CA SER A 23 19.51 -8.48 -1.66
C SER A 23 20.52 -7.97 -2.71
N GLY A 24 20.50 -8.49 -3.95
CA GLY A 24 21.29 -7.98 -5.06
C GLY A 24 20.93 -6.54 -5.47
N PHE A 25 19.76 -6.04 -5.09
CA PHE A 25 19.34 -4.66 -5.36
C PHE A 25 19.85 -3.63 -4.34
N LEU A 26 20.47 -4.06 -3.22
CA LEU A 26 20.92 -3.18 -2.14
C LEU A 26 21.79 -1.99 -2.59
N PRO A 27 22.75 -2.12 -3.54
CA PRO A 27 23.56 -0.98 -3.98
C PRO A 27 22.76 0.13 -4.66
N TYR A 28 21.52 -0.14 -5.08
CA TYR A 28 20.68 0.76 -5.86
C TYR A 28 19.44 1.24 -5.09
N CYS A 29 19.13 0.65 -3.92
CA CYS A 29 17.83 0.81 -3.28
C CYS A 29 17.60 2.23 -2.73
N GLU A 30 18.60 2.85 -2.10
CA GLU A 30 18.45 4.15 -1.44
C GLU A 30 17.99 5.29 -2.37
N PRO A 31 18.65 5.57 -3.52
CA PRO A 31 18.19 6.63 -4.42
C PRO A 31 16.82 6.33 -5.04
N VAL A 32 16.51 5.06 -5.28
CA VAL A 32 15.21 4.62 -5.82
C VAL A 32 14.10 4.85 -4.79
N TYR A 33 14.30 4.40 -3.56
CA TYR A 33 13.38 4.59 -2.45
C TYR A 33 13.10 6.07 -2.19
N GLN A 34 14.16 6.89 -2.06
CA GLN A 34 14.03 8.33 -1.82
C GLN A 34 13.27 9.03 -2.94
N ARG A 35 13.48 8.64 -4.20
CA ARG A 35 12.73 9.20 -5.33
C ARG A 35 11.24 8.90 -5.23
N CYS A 36 10.88 7.66 -4.87
CA CYS A 36 9.47 7.27 -4.71
C CYS A 36 8.79 8.02 -3.56
N VAL A 37 9.42 8.10 -2.39
CA VAL A 37 8.89 8.85 -1.24
C VAL A 37 8.65 10.32 -1.61
N ASN A 38 9.61 10.94 -2.29
CA ASN A 38 9.49 12.33 -2.75
C ASN A 38 8.35 12.53 -3.77
N LEU A 39 8.13 11.58 -4.68
CA LEU A 39 7.02 11.64 -5.63
C LEU A 39 5.68 11.60 -4.90
N VAL A 40 5.49 10.64 -4.00
CA VAL A 40 4.27 10.53 -3.18
C VAL A 40 4.03 11.82 -2.39
N GLN A 41 5.06 12.33 -1.71
CA GLN A 41 4.95 13.56 -0.91
C GLN A 41 4.56 14.78 -1.77
N LYS A 42 5.17 14.96 -2.94
CA LYS A 42 4.84 16.08 -3.84
C LYS A 42 3.43 15.97 -4.39
N THR A 43 3.01 14.79 -4.82
CA THR A 43 1.65 14.56 -5.33
C THR A 43 0.59 14.84 -4.27
N LEU A 44 0.80 14.38 -3.02
CA LEU A 44 -0.10 14.67 -1.91
C LEU A 44 -0.15 16.16 -1.57
N ALA A 45 1.01 16.83 -1.48
CA ALA A 45 1.07 18.27 -1.23
C ALA A 45 0.34 19.07 -2.32
N GLN A 46 0.54 18.72 -3.59
CA GLN A 46 -0.17 19.34 -4.71
C GLN A 46 -1.68 19.07 -4.65
N ALA A 47 -2.10 17.86 -4.25
CA ALA A 47 -3.52 17.54 -4.10
C ALA A 47 -4.19 18.41 -3.03
N VAL A 48 -3.53 18.64 -1.90
CA VAL A 48 -4.01 19.52 -0.83
C VAL A 48 -4.08 20.99 -1.30
N LEU A 49 -3.07 21.46 -2.03
CA LEU A 49 -3.08 22.80 -2.60
C LEU A 49 -4.23 22.99 -3.60
N HIS A 50 -4.43 22.03 -4.51
CA HIS A 50 -5.55 22.05 -5.46
C HIS A 50 -6.91 22.01 -4.74
N GLN A 51 -7.05 21.24 -3.67
CA GLN A 51 -8.29 21.18 -2.90
C GLN A 51 -8.64 22.52 -2.24
N ASN A 52 -7.64 23.26 -1.76
CA ASN A 52 -7.84 24.54 -1.09
C ASN A 52 -7.93 25.73 -2.07
N GLN A 53 -7.22 25.66 -3.19
CA GLN A 53 -7.08 26.75 -4.17
C GLN A 53 -7.11 26.21 -5.62
N PRO A 54 -8.24 25.65 -6.08
CA PRO A 54 -8.33 24.98 -7.38
C PRO A 54 -8.11 25.92 -8.57
N GLU A 55 -8.32 27.22 -8.39
CA GLU A 55 -8.13 28.26 -9.42
C GLU A 55 -6.66 28.55 -9.73
N PHE A 56 -5.76 28.23 -8.79
CA PHE A 56 -4.33 28.57 -8.85
C PHE A 56 -3.42 27.36 -8.98
N CYS A 57 -3.97 26.15 -8.87
CA CYS A 57 -3.21 24.91 -8.90
C CYS A 57 -3.99 23.84 -9.65
N GLU A 58 -3.36 23.19 -10.62
CA GLU A 58 -3.96 22.05 -11.32
C GLU A 58 -3.96 20.80 -10.45
N ALA A 59 -4.99 19.96 -10.64
CA ALA A 59 -5.06 18.66 -10.00
C ALA A 59 -3.81 17.83 -10.36
N PRO A 60 -3.15 17.18 -9.39
CA PRO A 60 -1.97 16.40 -9.69
C PRO A 60 -2.33 15.13 -10.45
N ASP A 61 -1.42 14.70 -11.33
CA ASP A 61 -1.47 13.36 -11.90
C ASP A 61 -1.07 12.34 -10.83
N LYS A 62 -2.04 11.50 -10.43
CA LYS A 62 -1.87 10.48 -9.40
C LYS A 62 -1.25 9.19 -9.95
N ASP A 63 -1.14 9.02 -11.27
CA ASP A 63 -0.54 7.82 -11.87
C ASP A 63 0.93 7.66 -11.40
N PHE A 64 1.68 8.75 -11.28
CA PHE A 64 3.05 8.72 -10.77
C PHE A 64 3.14 8.34 -9.28
N MET A 65 2.13 8.72 -8.49
CA MET A 65 2.08 8.35 -7.07
C MET A 65 1.76 6.87 -6.91
N ILE A 66 0.82 6.32 -7.69
CA ILE A 66 0.50 4.89 -7.73
C ILE A 66 1.75 4.09 -8.09
N VAL A 67 2.41 4.46 -9.18
CA VAL A 67 3.63 3.80 -9.66
C VAL A 67 4.77 3.89 -8.63
N ALA A 68 4.89 4.99 -7.90
CA ALA A 68 5.87 5.12 -6.82
C ALA A 68 5.55 4.21 -5.62
N LEU A 69 4.27 4.09 -5.23
CA LEU A 69 3.82 3.20 -4.17
C LEU A 69 4.06 1.73 -4.53
N ASP A 70 3.74 1.32 -5.77
CA ASP A 70 3.97 -0.05 -6.24
C ASP A 70 5.45 -0.42 -6.25
N LEU A 71 6.33 0.51 -6.61
CA LEU A 71 7.78 0.28 -6.55
C LEU A 71 8.29 0.21 -5.10
N LEU A 72 7.76 1.02 -4.18
CA LEU A 72 8.08 0.89 -2.76
C LEU A 72 7.64 -0.47 -2.22
N SER A 73 6.49 -1.00 -2.67
CA SER A 73 6.01 -2.34 -2.33
C SER A 73 7.00 -3.40 -2.81
N GLY A 74 7.39 -3.35 -4.09
CA GLY A 74 8.38 -4.29 -4.66
C GLY A 74 9.77 -4.20 -4.00
N LEU A 75 10.19 -3.01 -3.57
CA LEU A 75 11.41 -2.86 -2.76
C LEU A 75 11.25 -3.53 -1.38
N ALA A 76 10.12 -3.34 -0.71
CA ALA A 76 9.87 -3.94 0.60
C ALA A 76 9.81 -5.47 0.51
N GLU A 77 9.15 -5.99 -0.52
CA GLU A 77 9.09 -7.43 -0.82
C GLU A 77 10.48 -8.00 -1.15
N GLY A 78 11.22 -7.37 -2.06
CA GLY A 78 12.51 -7.88 -2.52
C GLY A 78 13.63 -7.76 -1.50
N LEU A 79 13.70 -6.64 -0.76
CA LEU A 79 14.78 -6.40 0.21
C LEU A 79 14.49 -7.03 1.58
N GLY A 80 13.23 -7.30 1.89
CA GLY A 80 12.79 -7.77 3.21
C GLY A 80 13.29 -6.85 4.32
N GLU A 81 13.82 -7.43 5.40
CA GLU A 81 14.33 -6.69 6.56
C GLU A 81 15.40 -5.63 6.23
N ASN A 82 16.10 -5.75 5.09
CA ASN A 82 17.10 -4.76 4.70
C ASN A 82 16.49 -3.39 4.34
N ILE A 83 15.19 -3.29 4.09
CA ILE A 83 14.51 -2.00 3.86
C ILE A 83 14.33 -1.18 5.13
N GLU A 84 14.48 -1.81 6.31
CA GLU A 84 14.17 -1.23 7.61
C GLU A 84 14.82 0.14 7.83
N GLN A 85 16.11 0.29 7.50
CA GLN A 85 16.83 1.55 7.71
C GLN A 85 16.29 2.69 6.83
N LEU A 86 15.79 2.36 5.63
CA LEU A 86 15.19 3.34 4.74
C LEU A 86 13.83 3.81 5.29
N VAL A 87 13.04 2.86 5.81
CA VAL A 87 11.76 3.16 6.46
C VAL A 87 11.98 4.05 7.69
N ALA A 88 12.92 3.68 8.56
CA ALA A 88 13.24 4.40 9.81
C ALA A 88 13.65 5.86 9.59
N ARG A 89 14.27 6.18 8.44
CA ARG A 89 14.74 7.52 8.09
C ARG A 89 13.77 8.31 7.21
N SER A 90 12.56 7.82 7.02
CA SER A 90 11.56 8.42 6.13
C SER A 90 10.25 8.73 6.86
N ASN A 91 9.38 9.47 6.19
CA ASN A 91 8.01 9.75 6.63
C ASN A 91 6.98 8.88 5.87
N ILE A 92 7.39 7.75 5.28
CA ILE A 92 6.54 6.95 4.40
C ILE A 92 5.23 6.52 5.07
N LEU A 93 5.25 6.15 6.36
CA LEU A 93 4.06 5.70 7.07
C LEU A 93 3.02 6.82 7.24
N THR A 94 3.48 8.07 7.42
CA THR A 94 2.60 9.24 7.47
C THR A 94 1.99 9.53 6.11
N LEU A 95 2.78 9.44 5.03
CA LEU A 95 2.29 9.62 3.67
C LEU A 95 1.31 8.52 3.28
N MET A 96 1.63 7.26 3.62
CA MET A 96 0.79 6.10 3.39
C MET A 96 -0.57 6.24 4.07
N TYR A 97 -0.63 6.77 5.31
CA TYR A 97 -1.90 7.05 5.97
C TYR A 97 -2.82 7.97 5.15
N GLN A 98 -2.25 8.97 4.48
CA GLN A 98 -3.01 9.86 3.59
C GLN A 98 -3.43 9.11 2.31
N CYS A 99 -2.53 8.33 1.71
CA CYS A 99 -2.84 7.52 0.52
C CYS A 99 -3.96 6.50 0.76
N MET A 100 -4.00 5.86 1.94
CA MET A 100 -5.05 4.91 2.32
C MET A 100 -6.45 5.55 2.40
N GLN A 101 -6.52 6.87 2.53
CA GLN A 101 -7.75 7.65 2.60
C GLN A 101 -8.05 8.41 1.30
N ASP A 102 -7.23 8.21 0.25
CA ASP A 102 -7.40 8.91 -1.02
C ASP A 102 -8.74 8.52 -1.68
N LYS A 103 -9.36 9.47 -2.38
CA LYS A 103 -10.61 9.25 -3.12
C LYS A 103 -10.43 8.25 -4.27
N MET A 104 -9.23 8.19 -4.88
CA MET A 104 -8.91 7.31 -6.00
C MET A 104 -8.66 5.87 -5.51
N PRO A 105 -9.47 4.87 -5.93
CA PRO A 105 -9.32 3.48 -5.50
C PRO A 105 -7.91 2.90 -5.73
N GLU A 106 -7.29 3.21 -6.85
CA GLU A 106 -5.98 2.70 -7.25
C GLU A 106 -4.87 3.16 -6.30
N VAL A 107 -4.97 4.39 -5.77
CA VAL A 107 -4.04 4.88 -4.74
C VAL A 107 -4.18 4.09 -3.45
N ARG A 108 -5.43 3.82 -3.03
CA ARG A 108 -5.69 3.01 -1.83
C ARG A 108 -5.17 1.58 -2.02
N GLN A 109 -5.45 0.96 -3.16
CA GLN A 109 -4.98 -0.37 -3.52
C GLN A 109 -3.45 -0.51 -3.36
N SER A 110 -2.68 0.40 -3.98
CA SER A 110 -1.21 0.37 -3.90
C SER A 110 -0.70 0.66 -2.49
N SER A 111 -1.37 1.55 -1.74
CA SER A 111 -1.01 1.82 -0.34
C SER A 111 -1.24 0.61 0.58
N PHE A 112 -2.28 -0.20 0.34
CA PHE A 112 -2.52 -1.41 1.11
C PHE A 112 -1.54 -2.54 0.77
N ALA A 113 -1.11 -2.66 -0.49
CA ALA A 113 -0.01 -3.56 -0.86
C ALA A 113 1.27 -3.18 -0.12
N LEU A 114 1.67 -1.91 -0.18
CA LEU A 114 2.85 -1.42 0.53
C LEU A 114 2.76 -1.66 2.04
N LEU A 115 1.58 -1.45 2.65
CA LEU A 115 1.37 -1.73 4.07
C LEU A 115 1.64 -3.19 4.42
N GLY A 116 1.12 -4.14 3.65
CA GLY A 116 1.35 -5.57 3.90
C GLY A 116 2.83 -5.95 3.73
N ASP A 117 3.51 -5.44 2.71
CA ASP A 117 4.95 -5.71 2.52
C ASP A 117 5.81 -5.09 3.62
N LEU A 118 5.52 -3.85 4.04
CA LEU A 118 6.22 -3.23 5.18
C LEU A 118 5.91 -3.93 6.51
N THR A 119 4.72 -4.51 6.66
CA THR A 119 4.34 -5.31 7.83
C THR A 119 5.21 -6.57 7.91
N LYS A 120 5.45 -7.26 6.79
CA LYS A 120 6.39 -8.39 6.74
C LYS A 120 7.84 -7.96 6.98
N ALA A 121 8.27 -6.87 6.34
CA ALA A 121 9.68 -6.47 6.30
C ALA A 121 10.16 -5.70 7.53
N SER A 122 9.29 -4.92 8.18
CA SER A 122 9.72 -3.93 9.18
C SER A 122 8.63 -3.59 10.21
N PHE A 123 7.96 -4.62 10.75
CA PHE A 123 6.79 -4.46 11.61
C PHE A 123 6.98 -3.50 12.80
N GLN A 124 8.19 -3.41 13.35
CA GLN A 124 8.50 -2.50 14.46
C GLN A 124 8.14 -1.03 14.18
N HIS A 125 8.22 -0.60 12.91
CA HIS A 125 7.84 0.76 12.50
C HIS A 125 6.35 0.87 12.20
N VAL A 126 5.72 -0.23 11.76
CA VAL A 126 4.28 -0.27 11.43
C VAL A 126 3.41 -0.37 12.69
N LYS A 127 3.87 -1.13 13.71
CA LYS A 127 3.13 -1.41 14.95
C LYS A 127 2.54 -0.16 15.63
N PRO A 128 3.27 0.95 15.79
CA PRO A 128 2.73 2.18 16.38
C PRO A 128 1.57 2.81 15.59
N CYS A 129 1.41 2.49 14.30
CA CYS A 129 0.40 3.07 13.43
C CYS A 129 -0.88 2.21 13.31
N ILE A 130 -0.86 0.95 13.80
CA ILE A 130 -1.95 -0.02 13.62
C ILE A 130 -3.30 0.49 14.12
N ALA A 131 -3.32 1.21 15.26
CA ALA A 131 -4.55 1.78 15.81
C ALA A 131 -5.25 2.76 14.84
N ASN A 132 -4.47 3.45 13.99
CA ASN A 132 -5.00 4.36 12.97
C ASN A 132 -5.29 3.62 11.65
N PHE A 133 -4.51 2.60 11.31
CA PHE A 133 -4.62 1.90 10.03
C PHE A 133 -5.79 0.91 9.99
N MET A 134 -6.05 0.18 11.08
CA MET A 134 -7.11 -0.83 11.13
C MET A 134 -8.51 -0.29 10.83
N PRO A 135 -8.94 0.88 11.34
CA PRO A 135 -10.20 1.52 10.93
C PRO A 135 -10.31 1.78 9.42
N VAL A 136 -9.22 2.23 8.80
CA VAL A 136 -9.20 2.52 7.36
C VAL A 136 -9.24 1.23 6.54
N LEU A 137 -8.54 0.18 6.98
CA LEU A 137 -8.60 -1.13 6.34
C LEU A 137 -10.02 -1.73 6.41
N GLY A 138 -10.66 -1.70 7.58
CA GLY A 138 -12.03 -2.19 7.76
C GLY A 138 -13.04 -1.49 6.84
N THR A 139 -12.95 -0.15 6.70
CA THR A 139 -13.85 0.58 5.79
C THR A 139 -13.58 0.28 4.30
N ASN A 140 -12.43 -0.30 3.96
CA ASN A 140 -12.08 -0.71 2.60
C ASN A 140 -12.33 -2.19 2.31
N LEU A 141 -12.92 -2.95 3.23
CA LEU A 141 -13.48 -4.28 2.98
C LEU A 141 -14.80 -4.20 2.18
N ASN A 142 -14.75 -3.50 1.04
CA ASN A 142 -15.87 -3.34 0.11
C ASN A 142 -15.65 -4.22 -1.13
N PRO A 143 -16.37 -5.34 -1.29
CA PRO A 143 -16.20 -6.26 -2.41
C PRO A 143 -16.64 -5.70 -3.78
N GLU A 144 -17.20 -4.49 -3.86
CA GLU A 144 -17.40 -3.78 -5.14
C GLU A 144 -16.09 -3.23 -5.72
N LEU A 145 -15.12 -2.90 -4.85
CA LEU A 145 -13.78 -2.46 -5.24
C LEU A 145 -12.79 -3.61 -5.05
N ILE A 146 -12.92 -4.62 -5.92
CA ILE A 146 -12.26 -5.94 -5.79
C ILE A 146 -10.78 -5.82 -5.43
N SER A 147 -9.98 -5.08 -6.20
CA SER A 147 -8.53 -4.98 -5.98
C SER A 147 -8.16 -4.25 -4.69
N VAL A 148 -8.94 -3.24 -4.30
CA VAL A 148 -8.75 -2.51 -3.04
C VAL A 148 -9.06 -3.43 -1.86
N CYS A 149 -10.22 -4.09 -1.91
CA CYS A 149 -10.69 -5.02 -0.89
C CYS A 149 -9.72 -6.20 -0.73
N ASN A 150 -9.17 -6.70 -1.84
CA ASN A 150 -8.17 -7.76 -1.85
C ASN A 150 -6.92 -7.37 -1.07
N ASN A 151 -6.32 -6.23 -1.40
CA ASN A 151 -5.10 -5.79 -0.75
C ASN A 151 -5.34 -5.36 0.70
N ALA A 152 -6.50 -4.79 1.02
CA ALA A 152 -6.89 -4.51 2.39
C ALA A 152 -7.02 -5.79 3.22
N THR A 153 -7.69 -6.82 2.69
CA THR A 153 -7.82 -8.14 3.31
C THR A 153 -6.45 -8.76 3.56
N TRP A 154 -5.60 -8.79 2.54
CA TRP A 154 -4.26 -9.36 2.65
C TRP A 154 -3.41 -8.62 3.69
N ALA A 155 -3.41 -7.28 3.69
CA ALA A 155 -2.70 -6.48 4.68
C ALA A 155 -3.21 -6.73 6.13
N ILE A 156 -4.52 -6.90 6.33
CA ILE A 156 -5.09 -7.29 7.62
C ILE A 156 -4.54 -8.65 8.06
N GLY A 157 -4.42 -9.61 7.12
CA GLY A 157 -3.84 -10.93 7.39
C GLY A 157 -2.38 -10.83 7.87
N GLU A 158 -1.54 -10.10 7.15
CA GLU A 158 -0.13 -9.88 7.53
C GLU A 158 0.00 -9.20 8.91
N ILE A 159 -0.84 -8.19 9.17
CA ILE A 159 -0.88 -7.51 10.47
C ILE A 159 -1.30 -8.49 11.57
N SER A 160 -2.29 -9.34 11.31
CA SER A 160 -2.80 -10.32 12.29
C SER A 160 -1.72 -11.30 12.71
N ILE A 161 -0.90 -11.79 11.76
CA ILE A 161 0.23 -12.69 12.04
C ILE A 161 1.24 -12.02 12.97
N GLN A 162 1.58 -10.75 12.70
CA GLN A 162 2.57 -10.01 13.50
C GLN A 162 2.04 -9.57 14.88
N MET A 163 0.76 -9.23 14.98
CA MET A 163 0.12 -8.77 16.22
C MET A 163 -0.19 -9.91 17.20
N GLY A 164 -0.44 -11.13 16.70
CA GLY A 164 -0.84 -12.26 17.53
C GLY A 164 -2.05 -11.92 18.41
N SER A 165 -1.94 -12.12 19.73
CA SER A 165 -3.02 -11.82 20.67
C SER A 165 -3.38 -10.33 20.76
N GLU A 166 -2.45 -9.43 20.43
CA GLU A 166 -2.72 -7.98 20.43
C GLU A 166 -3.71 -7.56 19.33
N MET A 167 -4.04 -8.44 18.39
CA MET A 167 -5.04 -8.19 17.34
C MET A 167 -6.48 -8.16 17.89
N GLN A 168 -6.71 -8.72 19.07
CA GLN A 168 -8.04 -8.94 19.65
C GLN A 168 -8.98 -7.71 19.59
N PRO A 169 -8.54 -6.48 19.90
CA PRO A 169 -9.42 -5.30 19.88
C PRO A 169 -9.92 -4.95 18.47
N TYR A 170 -9.20 -5.36 17.44
CA TYR A 170 -9.50 -5.05 16.04
C TYR A 170 -10.34 -6.14 15.37
N VAL A 171 -10.37 -7.36 15.90
CA VAL A 171 -11.14 -8.48 15.30
C VAL A 171 -12.61 -8.13 15.02
N PRO A 172 -13.38 -7.51 15.95
CA PRO A 172 -14.78 -7.21 15.70
C PRO A 172 -15.04 -6.29 14.51
N MET A 173 -14.06 -5.46 14.13
CA MET A 173 -14.23 -4.47 13.08
C MET A 173 -14.10 -5.04 11.66
N VAL A 174 -13.40 -6.17 11.51
CA VAL A 174 -13.11 -6.79 10.20
C VAL A 174 -13.81 -8.13 10.03
N LEU A 175 -13.99 -8.91 11.11
CA LEU A 175 -14.42 -10.30 11.02
C LEU A 175 -15.78 -10.46 10.34
N GLN A 176 -16.76 -9.63 10.68
CA GLN A 176 -18.08 -9.71 10.08
C GLN A 176 -18.02 -9.50 8.55
N GLN A 177 -17.30 -8.47 8.09
CA GLN A 177 -17.16 -8.16 6.67
C GLN A 177 -16.44 -9.29 5.93
N LEU A 178 -15.37 -9.86 6.51
CA LEU A 178 -14.65 -10.99 5.91
C LEU A 178 -15.55 -12.23 5.76
N VAL A 179 -16.37 -12.54 6.77
CA VAL A 179 -17.34 -13.65 6.73
C VAL A 179 -18.42 -13.40 5.66
N GLU A 180 -18.85 -12.16 5.48
CA GLU A 180 -19.79 -11.80 4.40
C GLU A 180 -19.13 -11.94 3.02
N ILE A 181 -17.89 -11.49 2.85
CA ILE A 181 -17.14 -11.54 1.58
C ILE A 181 -16.91 -12.99 1.12
N ILE A 182 -16.46 -13.89 2.02
CA ILE A 182 -16.16 -15.28 1.67
C ILE A 182 -17.43 -16.06 1.26
N ASN A 183 -18.58 -15.71 1.82
CA ASN A 183 -19.86 -16.35 1.51
C ASN A 183 -20.63 -15.67 0.37
N ARG A 184 -20.09 -14.58 -0.22
CA ARG A 184 -20.77 -13.84 -1.27
C ARG A 184 -20.74 -14.63 -2.60
N PRO A 185 -21.90 -14.82 -3.26
CA PRO A 185 -21.94 -15.46 -4.57
C PRO A 185 -21.28 -14.58 -5.63
N ASN A 186 -20.59 -15.19 -6.60
CA ASN A 186 -19.88 -14.52 -7.70
C ASN A 186 -18.69 -13.63 -7.29
N THR A 187 -18.11 -13.84 -6.11
CA THR A 187 -16.84 -13.21 -5.74
C THR A 187 -15.69 -13.72 -6.62
N PRO A 188 -14.85 -12.85 -7.22
CA PRO A 188 -13.69 -13.27 -8.01
C PRO A 188 -12.74 -14.16 -7.19
N LYS A 189 -12.17 -15.19 -7.82
CA LYS A 189 -11.32 -16.19 -7.14
C LYS A 189 -10.17 -15.60 -6.33
N THR A 190 -9.52 -14.54 -6.82
CA THR A 190 -8.39 -13.89 -6.15
C THR A 190 -8.77 -13.31 -4.77
N LEU A 191 -10.00 -12.80 -4.62
CA LEU A 191 -10.49 -12.29 -3.34
C LEU A 191 -10.86 -13.43 -2.37
N LEU A 192 -11.29 -14.58 -2.90
CA LEU A 192 -11.58 -15.78 -2.12
C LEU A 192 -10.27 -16.43 -1.60
N GLU A 193 -9.23 -16.53 -2.42
CA GLU A 193 -7.94 -17.11 -2.04
C GLU A 193 -7.30 -16.37 -0.84
N ASN A 194 -7.46 -15.05 -0.76
CA ASN A 194 -6.98 -14.23 0.37
C ASN A 194 -7.92 -14.22 1.60
N THR A 195 -9.19 -14.58 1.46
CA THR A 195 -10.16 -14.65 2.58
C THR A 195 -10.32 -16.06 3.15
N GLY A 196 -9.84 -17.09 2.45
CA GLY A 196 -9.81 -18.45 2.95
C GLY A 196 -9.22 -19.44 1.95
N THR A 197 -7.99 -19.89 2.25
CA THR A 197 -7.59 -21.27 1.97
C THR A 197 -6.89 -21.79 3.23
N ILE A 198 -7.56 -22.70 3.95
CA ILE A 198 -6.88 -23.65 4.85
C ILE A 198 -6.32 -24.77 3.97
#